data_AF-A0A382U7Y5-F1
#
_entry.id   AF-A0A382U7Y5-F1
#
_cell.length_a   1.000
_cell.length_b   1.000
_cell.length_c   1.000
_cell.angle_alpha   90.00
_cell.angle_beta   90.00
_cell.angle_gamma   90.00
#
_symmetry.space_group_name_H-M   'P 1'
#
loop_
_entity.id
_entity.type
_entity.pdbx_description
1 polymer ?
#
loop_
_entity_poly.entity_id
_entity_poly.type
_entity_poly.pdbx_seq_one_letter_code
_entity_poly.pdbx_strand_id
1 'polypeptide(L)'
;VEQPDGTKIPVRMFGHEYYNWIESEDGYVIDWIDDEERLGWYYCDLDSDGRYYTTHMLVNYPASIYLDIQKKLRETFPAIRKLEHYNLHSNISHRTSLDRSNSTTLFKPLVLLADFSSLPSGMPDSVYSKDQFQHLLFDTNLNPSITSLPSNYEMSVRDYYNEISNGKLEISGNGDSVVD
;
A
#
# COMPACT_ATOMS: atom_id res chain seq x y z
N VAL A 1 0.25 -16.52 1.66
CA VAL A 1 -1.02 -17.13 2.14
C VAL A 1 -1.06 -18.59 1.73
N GLU A 2 -2.07 -19.35 2.16
CA GLU A 2 -2.15 -20.80 1.92
C GLU A 2 -3.58 -21.19 1.53
N GLN A 3 -3.70 -22.13 0.59
CA GLN A 3 -4.97 -22.76 0.24
C GLN A 3 -5.39 -23.77 1.32
N PRO A 4 -6.68 -24.15 1.41
CA PRO A 4 -7.15 -25.18 2.35
C PRO A 4 -6.44 -26.54 2.21
N ASP A 5 -5.90 -26.84 1.03
CA ASP A 5 -5.15 -28.06 0.74
C ASP A 5 -3.66 -28.00 1.18
N GLY A 6 -3.22 -26.86 1.72
CA GLY A 6 -1.86 -26.62 2.18
C GLY A 6 -0.94 -25.96 1.14
N THR A 7 -1.42 -25.71 -0.07
CA THR A 7 -0.62 -25.10 -1.14
C THR A 7 -0.32 -23.64 -0.83
N LYS A 8 0.97 -23.26 -0.88
CA LYS A 8 1.43 -21.91 -0.55
C LYS A 8 1.37 -20.98 -1.76
N ILE A 9 0.88 -19.78 -1.53
CA ILE A 9 0.82 -18.68 -2.50
C ILE A 9 1.66 -17.52 -1.93
N PRO A 10 2.82 -17.20 -2.50
CA PRO A 10 3.58 -16.02 -2.11
C PRO A 10 2.87 -14.76 -2.61
N VAL A 11 2.75 -13.78 -1.73
CA VAL A 11 1.95 -12.57 -1.97
C VAL A 11 2.63 -11.33 -1.44
N ARG A 12 2.22 -10.19 -2.00
CA ARG A 12 2.45 -8.86 -1.46
C ARG A 12 1.10 -8.28 -1.04
N MET A 13 1.08 -7.64 0.11
CA MET A 13 -0.08 -6.88 0.57
C MET A 13 0.17 -5.41 0.28
N PHE A 14 -0.82 -4.76 -0.31
CA PHE A 14 -0.77 -3.36 -0.69
C PHE A 14 -1.93 -2.59 -0.08
N GLY A 15 -1.81 -1.27 -0.02
CA GLY A 15 -2.86 -0.37 0.46
C GLY A 15 -2.59 0.26 1.82
N HIS A 16 -3.66 0.61 2.54
CA HIS A 16 -3.66 1.34 3.80
C HIS A 16 -4.79 0.88 4.74
N GLU A 17 -4.92 1.54 5.89
CA GLU A 17 -5.88 1.21 6.96
C GLU A 17 -7.36 1.11 6.53
N TYR A 18 -7.74 1.72 5.41
CA TYR A 18 -9.14 1.72 4.93
C TYR A 18 -9.32 1.02 3.58
N TYR A 19 -8.24 0.66 2.90
CA TYR A 19 -8.29 -0.01 1.61
C TYR A 19 -7.01 -0.77 1.34
N ASN A 20 -7.12 -2.08 1.22
CA ASN A 20 -5.98 -2.95 0.98
C ASN A 20 -6.38 -4.08 0.03
N TRP A 21 -5.39 -4.64 -0.65
CA TRP A 21 -5.56 -5.82 -1.49
C TRP A 21 -4.31 -6.70 -1.41
N ILE A 22 -4.48 -7.96 -1.78
CA ILE A 22 -3.42 -8.95 -1.79
C ILE A 22 -3.15 -9.32 -3.24
N GLU A 23 -1.89 -9.26 -3.64
CA GLU A 23 -1.44 -9.60 -4.99
C GLU A 23 -0.45 -10.77 -4.90
N SER A 24 -0.63 -11.82 -5.69
CA SER A 24 0.38 -12.87 -5.85
C SER A 24 1.65 -12.32 -6.50
N GLU A 25 2.81 -12.96 -6.27
CA GLU A 25 4.08 -12.49 -6.86
C GLU A 25 4.09 -12.44 -8.40
N ASP A 26 3.26 -13.25 -9.06
CA ASP A 26 3.07 -13.25 -10.50
C ASP A 26 2.04 -12.23 -11.01
N GLY A 27 1.49 -11.41 -10.09
CA GLY A 27 0.79 -10.16 -10.37
C GLY A 27 -0.73 -10.23 -10.38
N TYR A 28 -1.37 -11.26 -9.82
CA TYR A 28 -2.82 -11.34 -9.77
C TYR A 28 -3.36 -10.90 -8.41
N VAL A 29 -4.43 -10.11 -8.42
CA VAL A 29 -5.16 -9.77 -7.19
C VAL A 29 -5.97 -10.99 -6.76
N ILE A 30 -5.92 -11.33 -5.48
CA ILE A 30 -6.60 -12.50 -4.90
C ILE A 30 -7.37 -12.09 -3.65
N ASP A 31 -8.47 -12.79 -3.38
CA ASP A 31 -9.27 -12.59 -2.17
C ASP A 31 -9.70 -13.93 -1.59
N TRP A 32 -9.92 -13.94 -0.27
CA TRP A 32 -10.33 -15.14 0.46
C TRP A 32 -11.85 -15.24 0.45
N ILE A 33 -12.35 -16.42 0.09
CA ILE A 33 -13.75 -16.76 0.17
C ILE A 33 -13.93 -17.91 1.15
N ASP A 34 -14.90 -17.73 2.04
CA ASP A 34 -15.43 -18.72 2.97
C ASP A 34 -16.95 -18.56 2.96
N ASP A 35 -17.58 -19.21 1.97
CA ASP A 35 -19.02 -19.28 1.81
C ASP A 35 -19.47 -20.76 1.70
N GLU A 36 -20.77 -21.01 1.64
CA GLU A 36 -21.30 -22.39 1.61
C GLU A 36 -20.86 -23.19 0.37
N GLU A 37 -20.46 -22.52 -0.71
CA GLU A 37 -20.09 -23.14 -1.99
C GLU A 37 -18.58 -23.15 -2.25
N ARG A 38 -17.85 -22.21 -1.65
CA ARG A 38 -16.43 -21.94 -1.93
C ARG A 38 -15.65 -21.71 -0.66
N LEU A 39 -14.51 -22.38 -0.59
CA LEU A 39 -13.50 -22.16 0.45
C LEU A 39 -12.13 -22.03 -0.20
N GLY A 40 -11.42 -20.93 0.04
CA GLY A 40 -10.04 -20.74 -0.43
C GLY A 40 -9.74 -19.35 -0.98
N TRP A 41 -8.53 -19.21 -1.54
CA TRP A 41 -8.11 -18.02 -2.28
C TRP A 41 -8.53 -18.09 -3.74
N TYR A 42 -9.22 -17.07 -4.22
CA TYR A 42 -9.73 -16.96 -5.59
C TYR A 42 -9.13 -15.74 -6.29
N TYR A 43 -8.94 -15.84 -7.60
CA TYR A 43 -8.53 -14.69 -8.40
C TYR A 43 -9.64 -13.65 -8.45
N CYS A 44 -9.25 -12.38 -8.43
CA CYS A 44 -10.16 -11.25 -8.60
C CYS A 44 -10.13 -10.72 -10.04
N ASP A 45 -11.25 -10.14 -10.45
CA ASP A 45 -11.34 -9.27 -11.63
C ASP A 45 -12.16 -8.01 -11.31
N LEU A 46 -12.24 -7.06 -12.22
CA LEU A 46 -12.99 -5.81 -12.06
C LEU A 46 -14.37 -5.92 -12.68
N ASP A 47 -15.40 -5.56 -11.92
CA ASP A 47 -16.77 -5.45 -12.44
C ASP A 47 -16.94 -4.19 -13.32
N SER A 48 -18.16 -3.97 -13.83
CA SER A 48 -18.45 -2.80 -14.67
C SER A 48 -18.26 -1.45 -13.97
N ASP A 49 -18.30 -1.43 -12.64
CA ASP A 49 -18.05 -0.24 -11.82
C ASP A 49 -16.56 -0.09 -11.44
N GLY A 50 -15.76 -1.06 -11.86
CA GLY A 50 -14.34 -1.22 -11.58
C GLY A 50 -14.06 -1.46 -10.09
N ARG A 51 -14.88 -2.30 -9.46
CA ARG A 51 -14.64 -2.90 -8.14
C ARG A 51 -14.17 -4.34 -8.30
N TYR A 52 -13.32 -4.84 -7.39
CA TYR A 52 -12.95 -6.25 -7.44
C TYR A 52 -14.13 -7.12 -7.06
N TYR A 53 -14.40 -8.11 -7.88
CA TYR A 53 -15.21 -9.26 -7.54
C TYR A 53 -14.35 -10.52 -7.60
N THR A 54 -14.71 -11.52 -6.79
CA THR A 54 -14.03 -12.81 -6.84
C THR A 54 -14.57 -13.65 -7.97
N THR A 55 -13.67 -14.18 -8.78
CA THR A 55 -13.99 -15.12 -9.85
C THR A 55 -14.31 -16.50 -9.26
N HIS A 56 -14.66 -17.46 -10.13
CA HIS A 56 -14.80 -18.87 -9.77
C HIS A 56 -13.47 -19.65 -9.85
N MET A 57 -12.36 -18.97 -10.18
CA MET A 57 -11.07 -19.61 -10.40
C MET A 57 -10.25 -19.62 -9.11
N LEU A 58 -10.00 -20.82 -8.60
CA LEU A 58 -9.13 -21.03 -7.44
C LEU A 58 -7.67 -20.68 -7.80
N VAL A 59 -6.99 -19.99 -6.90
CA VAL A 59 -5.60 -19.57 -7.11
C VAL A 59 -4.66 -20.77 -7.05
N ASN A 60 -3.85 -20.91 -8.10
CA ASN A 60 -2.75 -21.86 -8.17
C ASN A 60 -1.48 -21.07 -8.42
N TYR A 61 -0.43 -21.31 -7.63
CA TYR A 61 0.86 -20.63 -7.82
C TYR A 61 1.97 -21.63 -8.21
N PRO A 62 2.74 -21.35 -9.28
CA PRO A 62 2.57 -20.22 -10.21
C PRO A 62 1.28 -20.35 -11.04
N ALA A 63 0.73 -19.20 -11.43
CA ALA A 63 -0.47 -19.13 -12.24
C ALA A 63 -0.29 -19.85 -13.59
N SER A 64 -1.34 -20.54 -14.04
CA SER A 64 -1.34 -21.18 -15.36
C SER A 64 -1.21 -20.13 -16.47
N ILE A 65 -0.48 -20.46 -17.53
CA ILE A 65 -0.10 -19.51 -18.61
C ILE A 65 -1.28 -18.95 -19.44
N TYR A 66 -2.50 -19.46 -19.27
CA TYR A 66 -3.71 -19.06 -20.02
C TYR A 66 -4.85 -18.63 -19.09
N LEU A 67 -4.56 -17.80 -18.08
CA LEU A 67 -5.61 -17.13 -17.31
C LEU A 67 -6.04 -15.86 -18.05
N ASP A 68 -7.29 -15.82 -18.47
CA ASP A 68 -7.93 -14.63 -19.05
C ASP A 68 -8.34 -13.65 -17.94
N ILE A 69 -7.39 -13.32 -17.07
CA ILE A 69 -7.54 -12.38 -15.97
C ILE A 69 -6.42 -11.36 -16.10
N GLN A 70 -6.75 -10.08 -16.02
CA GLN A 70 -5.74 -9.05 -16.09
C GLN A 70 -4.86 -9.05 -14.82
N LYS A 71 -3.57 -8.80 -15.00
CA LYS A 71 -2.61 -8.63 -13.90
C LYS A 71 -2.58 -7.20 -13.41
N LYS A 72 -2.16 -6.99 -12.17
CA LYS A 72 -1.99 -5.68 -11.52
C LYS A 72 -3.27 -4.85 -11.55
N LEU A 73 -4.41 -5.52 -11.35
CA LEU A 73 -5.72 -4.89 -11.28
C LEU A 73 -5.73 -3.83 -10.18
N ARG A 74 -6.47 -2.74 -10.41
CA ARG A 74 -6.68 -1.66 -9.44
C ARG A 74 -8.09 -1.15 -9.58
N GLU A 75 -8.81 -1.02 -8.47
CA GLU A 75 -10.18 -0.50 -8.50
C GLU A 75 -10.23 0.98 -8.95
N THR A 76 -11.23 1.30 -9.77
CA THR A 76 -11.54 2.68 -10.17
C THR A 76 -12.42 3.40 -9.15
N PHE A 77 -13.03 2.70 -8.21
CA PHE A 77 -13.74 3.25 -7.06
C PHE A 77 -13.64 2.32 -5.83
N PRO A 78 -12.52 2.37 -5.08
CA PRO A 78 -12.33 1.49 -3.94
C PRO A 78 -13.39 1.77 -2.87
N ALA A 79 -14.12 0.74 -2.49
CA ALA A 79 -14.96 0.77 -1.29
C ALA A 79 -14.13 0.26 -0.10
N ILE A 80 -14.38 0.77 1.11
CA ILE A 80 -13.77 0.24 2.33
C ILE A 80 -14.14 -1.24 2.41
N ARG A 81 -13.15 -2.13 2.22
CA ARG A 81 -13.34 -3.56 2.41
C ARG A 81 -13.23 -3.86 3.89
N LYS A 82 -14.29 -4.41 4.48
CA LYS A 82 -14.15 -5.07 5.78
C LYS A 82 -13.44 -6.39 5.56
N LEU A 83 -12.15 -6.41 5.85
CA LEU A 83 -11.42 -7.66 6.00
C LEU A 83 -11.85 -8.34 7.31
N GLU A 84 -13.02 -8.95 7.35
CA GLU A 84 -13.52 -9.57 8.61
C GLU A 84 -12.67 -10.77 9.07
N HIS A 85 -11.69 -11.22 8.27
CA HIS A 85 -10.82 -12.36 8.57
C HIS A 85 -9.41 -12.03 9.06
N TYR A 86 -9.04 -10.74 9.15
CA TYR A 86 -7.79 -10.33 9.78
C TYR A 86 -8.11 -9.54 11.05
N ASN A 87 -7.83 -10.13 12.22
CA ASN A 87 -7.87 -9.44 13.51
C ASN A 87 -6.84 -8.29 13.53
N LEU A 88 -7.18 -7.15 12.97
CA LEU A 88 -6.51 -5.87 13.18
C LEU A 88 -7.52 -4.96 13.88
N HIS A 89 -7.68 -5.19 15.17
CA HIS A 89 -8.45 -4.31 16.05
C HIS A 89 -7.71 -2.98 16.19
N SER A 90 -8.27 -1.92 15.61
CA SER A 90 -7.99 -0.53 16.00
C SER A 90 -9.16 0.35 15.56
N ASN A 91 -10.10 0.60 16.47
CA ASN A 91 -11.19 1.54 16.26
C ASN A 91 -10.65 2.96 16.37
N ILE A 92 -10.46 3.65 15.24
CA ILE A 92 -10.26 5.10 15.21
C ILE A 92 -11.27 5.71 14.24
N SER A 93 -12.17 6.52 14.80
CA SER A 93 -13.29 7.16 14.12
C SER A 93 -12.84 8.36 13.30
N HIS A 94 -12.69 8.23 11.98
CA HIS A 94 -12.60 9.39 11.07
C HIS A 94 -13.48 9.24 9.83
N ARG A 95 -14.00 10.39 9.36
CA ARG A 95 -15.01 10.54 8.31
C ARG A 95 -14.53 9.90 6.99
N THR A 96 -15.33 9.02 6.42
CA THR A 96 -14.98 8.03 5.39
C THR A 96 -15.36 8.41 3.95
N SER A 97 -15.47 9.70 3.62
CA SER A 97 -15.77 10.12 2.24
C SER A 97 -14.47 10.48 1.51
N LEU A 98 -13.96 9.53 0.72
CA LEU A 98 -12.97 9.80 -0.32
C LEU A 98 -13.72 10.31 -1.55
N ASP A 99 -14.12 11.59 -1.56
CA ASP A 99 -14.66 12.24 -2.76
C ASP A 99 -13.56 12.34 -3.83
N ARG A 100 -13.50 11.30 -4.68
CA ARG A 100 -12.52 11.13 -5.75
C ARG A 100 -12.86 12.04 -6.93
N SER A 101 -12.46 13.31 -6.86
CA SER A 101 -12.49 14.17 -8.06
C SER A 101 -11.53 13.61 -9.14
N ASN A 102 -11.84 13.80 -10.42
CA ASN A 102 -11.00 13.38 -11.55
C ASN A 102 -9.69 14.20 -11.70
N SER A 103 -9.31 14.98 -10.70
CA SER A 103 -8.11 15.81 -10.73
C SER A 103 -6.92 15.05 -10.15
N THR A 104 -5.83 14.94 -10.90
CA THR A 104 -4.51 14.69 -10.33
C THR A 104 -4.16 15.85 -9.41
N THR A 105 -3.92 15.57 -8.14
CA THR A 105 -3.59 16.57 -7.13
C THR A 105 -2.07 16.57 -6.95
N LEU A 106 -1.44 17.71 -7.20
CA LEU A 106 -0.01 17.92 -6.97
C LEU A 106 0.18 18.65 -5.64
N PHE A 107 0.93 18.04 -4.72
CA PHE A 107 1.24 18.57 -3.40
C PHE A 107 2.74 18.89 -3.30
N LYS A 108 3.09 20.10 -2.83
CA LYS A 108 4.48 20.58 -2.71
C LYS A 108 4.77 21.02 -1.27
N PRO A 109 5.12 20.08 -0.37
CA PRO A 109 5.37 20.41 1.03
C PRO A 109 6.72 21.11 1.23
N LEU A 110 6.76 22.00 2.21
CA LEU A 110 7.99 22.49 2.82
C LEU A 110 8.14 21.80 4.18
N VAL A 111 9.29 21.16 4.41
CA VAL A 111 9.62 20.43 5.63
C VAL A 111 10.61 21.27 6.42
N LEU A 112 10.25 21.62 7.66
CA LEU A 112 11.12 22.35 8.58
C LEU A 112 11.61 21.37 9.66
N LEU A 113 12.91 21.10 9.66
CA LEU A 113 13.60 20.41 10.72
C LEU A 113 13.95 21.43 11.80
N ALA A 114 13.79 21.06 13.06
CA ALA A 114 14.02 21.96 14.17
C ALA A 114 14.60 21.18 15.35
N ASP A 115 15.80 21.58 15.76
CA ASP A 115 16.47 21.05 16.93
C ASP A 115 16.25 21.93 18.16
N PHE A 116 16.14 21.27 19.31
CA PHE A 116 15.97 21.93 20.60
C PHE A 116 17.19 21.67 21.48
N SER A 117 17.62 22.70 22.23
CA SER A 117 18.79 22.61 23.12
C SER A 117 18.63 21.62 24.28
N SER A 118 17.41 21.17 24.55
CA SER A 118 17.12 20.20 25.61
C SER A 118 16.06 19.21 25.14
N LEU A 119 16.49 17.98 24.88
CA LEU A 119 15.58 16.88 24.59
C LEU A 119 14.88 16.40 25.88
N PRO A 120 13.62 15.93 25.79
CA PRO A 120 12.94 15.30 26.92
C PRO A 120 13.74 14.12 27.49
N SER A 121 13.68 13.94 28.81
CA SER A 121 14.33 12.81 29.49
C SER A 121 13.84 11.48 28.92
N GLY A 122 14.77 10.63 28.48
CA GLY A 122 14.47 9.31 27.88
C GLY A 122 14.37 9.30 26.36
N MET A 123 14.48 10.46 25.69
CA MET A 123 14.61 10.51 24.24
C MET A 123 16.04 10.12 23.83
N PRO A 124 16.22 9.19 22.88
CA PRO A 124 17.55 8.82 22.40
C PRO A 124 18.19 10.02 21.69
N ASP A 125 19.49 10.20 21.92
CA ASP A 125 20.30 11.18 21.20
C ASP A 125 20.59 10.65 19.79
N SER A 126 19.64 10.86 18.87
CA SER A 126 19.71 10.42 17.49
C SER A 126 19.85 11.63 16.59
N VAL A 127 20.94 11.65 15.81
CA VAL A 127 21.18 12.70 14.81
C VAL A 127 20.67 12.19 13.47
N TYR A 128 19.71 12.91 12.90
CA TYR A 128 19.16 12.62 11.58
C TYR A 128 19.62 13.67 10.59
N SER A 129 20.06 13.26 9.41
CA SER A 129 20.49 14.19 8.37
C SER A 129 19.32 14.69 7.54
N LYS A 130 19.45 15.90 7.00
CA LYS A 130 18.53 16.44 5.99
C LYS A 130 18.31 15.48 4.80
N ASP A 131 19.36 14.78 4.37
CA ASP A 131 19.28 13.79 3.28
C ASP A 131 18.40 12.59 3.65
N GLN A 132 18.45 12.11 4.89
CA GLN A 132 17.57 11.03 5.35
C GLN A 132 16.09 11.42 5.22
N PHE A 133 15.73 12.66 5.57
CA PHE A 133 14.37 13.17 5.40
C PHE A 133 14.00 13.33 3.92
N GLN A 134 14.92 13.79 3.09
CA GLN A 134 14.68 13.87 1.64
C GLN A 134 14.35 12.49 1.07
N HIS A 135 15.17 11.48 1.37
CA HIS A 135 14.95 10.11 0.91
C HIS A 135 13.61 9.57 1.41
N LEU A 136 13.37 9.68 2.72
CA LEU A 136 12.14 9.19 3.34
C LEU A 136 10.87 9.81 2.73
N LEU A 137 10.90 11.09 2.41
CA LEU A 137 9.71 11.83 2.00
C LEU A 137 9.49 11.85 0.48
N PHE A 138 10.57 11.94 -0.31
CA PHE A 138 10.47 12.38 -1.71
C PHE A 138 11.09 11.44 -2.75
N ASP A 139 11.88 10.44 -2.35
CA ASP A 139 12.44 9.50 -3.33
C ASP A 139 11.35 8.74 -4.08
N THR A 140 11.63 8.42 -5.34
CA THR A 140 10.84 7.45 -6.10
C THR A 140 11.51 6.09 -6.04
N ASN A 141 10.75 5.04 -5.71
CA ASN A 141 11.25 3.69 -5.47
C ASN A 141 12.36 3.68 -4.42
N LEU A 142 12.04 4.13 -3.21
CA LEU A 142 12.99 4.22 -2.09
C LEU A 142 13.83 2.94 -1.97
N ASN A 143 15.15 3.09 -2.01
CA ASN A 143 16.08 1.98 -1.84
C ASN A 143 16.85 2.14 -0.52
N PRO A 144 16.47 1.41 0.54
CA PRO A 144 17.12 1.54 1.85
C PRO A 144 18.61 1.16 1.83
N SER A 145 19.07 0.42 0.82
CA SER A 145 20.48 0.02 0.69
C SER A 145 21.42 1.19 0.41
N ILE A 146 20.90 2.34 -0.02
CA ILE A 146 21.71 3.51 -0.43
C ILE A 146 21.32 4.80 0.29
N THR A 147 20.32 4.80 1.19
CA THR A 147 19.75 6.02 1.78
C THR A 147 20.07 6.22 3.26
N SER A 148 20.91 5.36 3.85
CA SER A 148 21.22 5.38 5.31
C SER A 148 19.98 5.33 6.22
N LEU A 149 18.86 4.82 5.70
CA LEU A 149 17.64 4.54 6.42
C LEU A 149 17.63 3.09 6.93
N PRO A 150 16.80 2.75 7.94
CA PRO A 150 16.62 1.38 8.36
C PRO A 150 16.16 0.49 7.20
N SER A 151 16.63 -0.76 7.16
CA SER A 151 16.40 -1.67 6.02
C SER A 151 14.93 -1.99 5.76
N ASN A 152 14.06 -1.81 6.75
CA ASN A 152 12.62 -2.02 6.64
C ASN A 152 11.86 -0.82 6.04
N TYR A 153 12.55 0.24 5.64
CA TYR A 153 11.97 1.39 4.95
C TYR A 153 12.06 1.17 3.44
N GLU A 154 11.10 0.41 2.92
CA GLU A 154 11.06 -0.01 1.50
C GLU A 154 10.30 0.97 0.59
N MET A 155 9.71 2.03 1.15
CA MET A 155 8.86 2.96 0.42
C MET A 155 8.93 4.37 1.02
N SER A 156 8.96 5.40 0.17
CA SER A 156 8.90 6.80 0.59
C SER A 156 7.45 7.25 0.83
N VAL A 157 7.27 8.40 1.49
CA VAL A 157 5.95 9.04 1.64
C VAL A 157 5.35 9.38 0.27
N ARG A 158 6.16 9.87 -0.68
CA ARG A 158 5.74 10.10 -2.07
C ARG A 158 5.20 8.84 -2.72
N ASP A 159 5.95 7.74 -2.65
CA ASP A 159 5.56 6.47 -3.25
C ASP A 159 4.29 5.90 -2.60
N TYR A 160 4.20 5.97 -1.27
CA TYR A 160 3.02 5.54 -0.52
C TYR A 160 1.75 6.27 -0.98
N TYR A 161 1.79 7.61 -1.01
CA TYR A 161 0.63 8.39 -1.41
C TYR A 161 0.29 8.24 -2.89
N ASN A 162 1.29 8.03 -3.75
CA ASN A 162 1.08 7.70 -5.15
C ASN A 162 0.40 6.33 -5.31
N GLU A 163 0.82 5.32 -4.54
CA GLU A 163 0.22 3.98 -4.57
C GLU A 163 -1.24 4.00 -4.10
N ILE A 164 -1.51 4.53 -2.90
CA ILE A 164 -2.86 4.49 -2.32
C ILE A 164 -3.86 5.39 -3.06
N SER A 165 -3.37 6.42 -3.74
CA SER A 165 -4.22 7.29 -4.57
C SER A 165 -4.43 6.74 -5.98
N ASN A 166 -3.76 5.63 -6.33
CA ASN A 166 -3.71 5.09 -7.69
C ASN A 166 -3.25 6.17 -8.70
N GLY A 167 -2.12 6.80 -8.39
CA GLY A 167 -1.49 7.85 -9.19
C GLY A 167 -2.21 9.20 -9.21
N LYS A 168 -3.25 9.38 -8.39
CA LYS A 168 -4.03 10.63 -8.37
C LYS A 168 -3.49 11.69 -7.41
N LEU A 169 -2.60 11.33 -6.50
CA LEU A 169 -1.91 12.25 -5.59
C LEU A 169 -0.42 12.12 -5.81
N GLU A 170 0.20 13.21 -6.27
CA GLU A 170 1.64 13.30 -6.41
C GLU A 170 2.21 14.25 -5.35
N ILE A 171 3.16 13.77 -4.56
CA ILE A 171 3.95 14.60 -3.65
C ILE A 171 5.26 14.96 -4.34
N SER A 172 5.46 16.25 -4.64
CA SER A 172 6.66 16.77 -5.28
C SER A 172 7.48 17.56 -4.27
N GLY A 173 8.70 17.07 -4.01
CA GLY A 173 9.70 17.71 -3.18
C GLY A 173 11.08 17.17 -3.52
N ASN A 174 12.10 17.81 -2.99
CA ASN A 174 13.51 17.44 -3.15
C ASN A 174 14.31 17.93 -1.93
N GLY A 175 15.65 17.91 -1.99
CA GLY A 175 16.50 18.44 -0.92
C GLY A 175 16.23 19.91 -0.58
N ASP A 176 15.79 20.73 -1.54
CA ASP A 176 15.44 22.15 -1.27
C ASP A 176 14.10 22.29 -0.55
N SER A 177 13.29 21.24 -0.55
CA SER A 177 12.02 21.18 0.18
C SER A 177 12.20 20.83 1.66
N VAL A 178 13.41 20.44 2.07
CA VAL A 178 13.77 20.19 3.46
C VAL A 178 14.70 21.31 3.93
N VAL A 179 14.30 22.01 4.99
CA VAL A 179 15.05 23.11 5.59
C VAL A 179 15.37 22.72 7.03
N ASP A 180 16.61 22.92 7.43
CA ASP A 180 17.16 22.64 8.76
C ASP A 180 17.65 23.96 9.37
#